data_AF-A0A519RFF8-F1
#
_entry.id   AF-A0A519RFF8-F1
#
_cell.length_a   1.000
_cell.length_b   1.000
_cell.length_c   1.000
_cell.angle_alpha   90.00
_cell.angle_beta   90.00
_cell.angle_gamma   90.00
#
_symmetry.space_group_name_H-M   'P 1'
#
loop_
_entity.id
_entity.type
_entity.pdbx_description
1 polymer ?
#
loop_
_entity_poly.entity_id
_entity_poly.type
_entity_poly.pdbx_seq_one_letter_code
_entity_poly.pdbx_strand_id
1 'polypeptide(L)'
;HVAAQIQLLGLLGEGQTHVGPQDFDKGGRTGVAFTDPVALTDICGIGHSLPKQRRELSSEFVYKFIGELGGPTPFYEHFFLSSVYPLELTHAGKNYNYYDAPALIKVLWPDMGLSLTQQAEQLNLRRDVAVSLGRRNGEFLRKLNDELGLFDRIEVLDHPRFLMQYRRRFLTESVARYVEVLGGLIA
;
A
#
# COMPACT_ATOMS: atom_id res chain seq x y z
N HIS A 1 9.82 14.96 12.64
CA HIS A 1 8.37 14.76 12.50
C HIS A 1 8.11 13.27 12.40
N VAL A 2 7.06 12.79 13.04
CA VAL A 2 6.73 11.36 13.10
C VAL A 2 5.65 11.08 12.05
N ALA A 3 5.93 10.19 11.10
CA ALA A 3 5.03 9.89 9.99
C ALA A 3 3.86 8.97 10.40
N ALA A 4 2.68 9.19 9.81
CA ALA A 4 1.53 8.27 9.87
C ALA A 4 1.78 7.06 8.99
N GLN A 5 1.38 5.88 9.47
CA GLN A 5 1.51 4.64 8.72
C GLN A 5 0.31 4.44 7.79
N ILE A 6 0.58 4.19 6.51
CA ILE A 6 -0.42 3.73 5.54
C ILE A 6 -0.13 2.27 5.22
N GLN A 7 -1.11 1.43 5.52
CA GLN A 7 -1.09 -0.01 5.38
C GLN A 7 -1.73 -0.47 4.07
N LEU A 8 -0.89 -1.08 3.25
CA LEU A 8 -1.22 -1.60 1.94
C LEU A 8 -1.56 -3.08 2.03
N LEU A 9 -2.30 -3.56 1.04
CA LEU A 9 -2.40 -4.97 0.75
C LEU A 9 -1.06 -5.44 0.15
N GLY A 10 -0.55 -6.61 0.56
CA GLY A 10 0.82 -7.10 0.29
C GLY A 10 1.35 -6.81 -1.12
N LEU A 11 2.55 -6.24 -1.20
CA LEU A 11 3.22 -5.89 -2.45
C LEU A 11 4.74 -5.99 -2.29
N LEU A 12 5.34 -7.11 -2.72
CA LEU A 12 6.75 -7.20 -3.10
C LEU A 12 6.94 -8.38 -4.07
N GLY A 13 6.57 -8.20 -5.33
CA GLY A 13 6.61 -9.25 -6.34
C GLY A 13 7.86 -9.22 -7.20
N GLU A 14 8.67 -10.28 -7.10
CA GLU A 14 9.64 -10.62 -8.15
C GLU A 14 8.91 -11.07 -9.42
N GLY A 15 9.28 -10.48 -10.55
CA GLY A 15 8.65 -10.76 -11.84
C GLY A 15 9.10 -12.07 -12.48
N GLN A 16 8.15 -12.88 -12.98
CA GLN A 16 8.41 -13.90 -14.01
C GLN A 16 7.25 -13.98 -15.05
N THR A 17 7.64 -13.64 -16.29
CA THR A 17 7.49 -14.29 -17.63
C THR A 17 6.21 -14.93 -18.22
N HIS A 18 5.04 -15.10 -17.58
CA HIS A 18 3.85 -15.59 -18.32
C HIS A 18 2.69 -14.59 -18.32
N VAL A 19 2.29 -14.18 -19.53
CA VAL A 19 1.42 -13.04 -19.83
C VAL A 19 0.00 -13.53 -20.10
N GLY A 20 -0.88 -13.41 -19.11
CA GLY A 20 -2.33 -13.38 -19.29
C GLY A 20 -2.88 -11.96 -19.10
N PRO A 21 -4.00 -11.58 -19.75
CA PRO A 21 -4.52 -10.20 -19.73
C PRO A 21 -5.00 -9.69 -18.35
N GLN A 22 -4.94 -10.51 -17.30
CA GLN A 22 -5.44 -10.21 -15.95
C GLN A 22 -4.32 -9.93 -14.92
N ASP A 23 -3.05 -10.14 -15.30
CA ASP A 23 -1.89 -10.19 -14.38
C ASP A 23 -1.12 -8.87 -14.26
N PHE A 24 -1.78 -7.73 -14.51
CA PHE A 24 -1.11 -6.43 -14.72
C PHE A 24 -0.91 -5.51 -13.51
N ASP A 25 -1.26 -5.92 -12.27
CA ASP A 25 -0.66 -5.25 -11.09
C ASP A 25 0.33 -6.23 -10.46
N LYS A 26 1.58 -6.14 -10.89
CA LYS A 26 2.71 -6.75 -10.17
C LYS A 26 3.49 -5.61 -9.54
N GLY A 27 2.99 -5.06 -8.44
CA GLY A 27 3.76 -4.13 -7.63
C GLY A 27 4.95 -4.85 -7.00
N GLY A 28 6.05 -4.14 -6.82
CA GLY A 28 7.25 -4.68 -6.14
C GLY A 28 8.49 -4.87 -7.00
N ARG A 29 8.46 -4.52 -8.30
CA ARG A 29 9.69 -4.54 -9.12
C ARG A 29 10.73 -3.51 -8.71
N THR A 30 10.27 -2.39 -8.16
CA THR A 30 11.13 -1.34 -7.60
C THR A 30 11.52 -1.62 -6.15
N GLY A 31 10.85 -2.56 -5.47
CA GLY A 31 10.91 -2.70 -4.02
C GLY A 31 10.25 -1.56 -3.23
N VAL A 32 9.66 -0.56 -3.92
CA VAL A 32 9.02 0.61 -3.29
C VAL A 32 7.51 0.51 -3.46
N ALA A 33 6.80 0.67 -2.34
CA ALA A 33 5.39 0.38 -2.26
C ALA A 33 4.54 1.35 -3.11
N PHE A 34 3.68 0.79 -3.99
CA PHE A 34 2.90 1.54 -4.99
C PHE A 34 3.70 2.48 -5.91
N THR A 35 4.99 2.19 -6.12
CA THR A 35 5.83 2.99 -6.99
C THR A 35 6.34 2.13 -8.14
N ASP A 36 5.71 2.27 -9.31
CA ASP A 36 6.22 1.65 -10.52
C ASP A 36 7.52 2.33 -11.01
N PRO A 37 8.29 1.71 -11.92
CA PRO A 37 9.54 2.28 -12.43
C PRO A 37 9.40 3.68 -13.04
N VAL A 38 8.26 3.98 -13.67
CA VAL A 38 7.99 5.29 -14.28
C VAL A 38 7.80 6.34 -13.19
N ALA A 39 7.00 6.06 -12.17
CA ALA A 39 6.82 6.97 -11.04
C ALA A 39 8.11 7.17 -10.24
N LEU A 40 8.92 6.11 -10.07
CA LEU A 40 10.20 6.18 -9.37
C LEU A 40 11.16 7.17 -10.04
N THR A 41 11.24 7.13 -11.38
CA THR A 41 12.13 8.00 -12.14
C THR A 41 11.52 9.39 -12.34
N ASP A 42 10.32 9.47 -12.91
CA ASP A 42 9.77 10.73 -13.43
C ASP A 42 9.17 11.61 -12.34
N ILE A 43 8.71 11.01 -11.23
CA ILE A 43 8.03 11.72 -10.14
C ILE A 43 8.90 11.80 -8.89
N CYS A 44 9.56 10.70 -8.51
CA CYS A 44 10.45 10.68 -7.35
C CYS A 44 11.90 11.08 -7.66
N GLY A 45 12.29 11.17 -8.93
CA GLY A 45 13.66 11.56 -9.31
C GLY A 45 14.73 10.50 -9.01
N ILE A 46 14.33 9.24 -8.79
CA ILE A 46 15.23 8.13 -8.44
C ILE A 46 15.46 7.28 -9.69
N GLY A 47 16.67 7.36 -10.24
CA GLY A 47 17.07 6.56 -11.41
C GLY A 47 17.24 5.07 -11.09
N HIS A 48 16.97 4.20 -12.05
CA HIS A 48 17.12 2.76 -11.94
C HIS A 48 17.51 2.09 -13.27
N SER A 49 17.98 0.83 -13.22
CA SER A 49 18.31 0.02 -14.40
C SER A 49 17.21 -0.97 -14.82
N LEU A 50 16.02 -0.93 -14.18
CA LEU A 50 14.89 -1.79 -14.52
C LEU A 50 14.40 -1.57 -15.97
N PRO A 51 13.88 -2.62 -16.64
CA PRO A 51 13.32 -2.50 -17.99
C PRO A 51 12.18 -1.48 -18.09
N LYS A 52 12.04 -0.82 -19.25
CA LYS A 52 10.88 0.04 -19.56
C LYS A 52 9.59 -0.77 -19.51
N GLN A 53 8.57 -0.23 -18.85
CA GLN A 53 7.32 -0.94 -18.60
C GLN A 53 6.11 -0.03 -18.69
N ARG A 54 4.94 -0.66 -18.85
CA ARG A 54 3.65 0.01 -18.70
C ARG A 54 3.45 0.38 -17.24
N ARG A 55 2.86 1.55 -17.00
CA ARG A 55 2.48 2.00 -15.67
C ARG A 55 1.52 1.02 -14.98
N GLU A 56 1.70 0.86 -13.68
CA GLU A 56 0.80 0.08 -12.84
C GLU A 56 -0.41 0.93 -12.45
N LEU A 57 -1.61 0.35 -12.46
CA LEU A 57 -2.83 1.11 -12.20
C LEU A 57 -2.84 1.70 -10.80
N SER A 58 -2.41 0.91 -9.82
CA SER A 58 -2.37 1.35 -8.42
C SER A 58 -1.34 2.46 -8.21
N SER A 59 -0.16 2.36 -8.81
CA SER A 59 0.86 3.43 -8.83
C SER A 59 0.32 4.71 -9.48
N GLU A 60 -0.39 4.58 -10.60
CA GLU A 60 -1.03 5.73 -11.25
C GLU A 60 -2.01 6.46 -10.33
N PHE A 61 -2.83 5.74 -9.58
CA PHE A 61 -3.75 6.35 -8.62
C PHE A 61 -3.01 7.01 -7.45
N VAL A 62 -2.04 6.31 -6.87
CA VAL A 62 -1.29 6.80 -5.69
C VAL A 62 -0.60 8.12 -6.00
N TYR A 63 0.10 8.19 -7.13
CA TYR A 63 0.79 9.41 -7.51
C TYR A 63 -0.14 10.54 -7.99
N LYS A 64 -1.43 10.29 -8.23
CA LYS A 64 -2.41 11.38 -8.41
C LYS A 64 -2.68 12.11 -7.11
N PHE A 65 -3.06 11.40 -6.04
CA PHE A 65 -3.34 12.09 -4.77
C PHE A 65 -2.07 12.63 -4.11
N ILE A 66 -0.92 11.97 -4.28
CA ILE A 66 0.37 12.52 -3.81
C ILE A 66 0.66 13.86 -4.50
N GLY A 67 0.39 13.96 -5.81
CA GLY A 67 0.52 15.23 -6.55
C GLY A 67 -0.35 16.34 -5.96
N GLU A 68 -1.61 16.05 -5.67
CA GLU A 68 -2.55 17.01 -5.04
C GLU A 68 -2.16 17.37 -3.60
N LEU A 69 -1.41 16.51 -2.90
CA LEU A 69 -0.84 16.76 -1.57
C LEU A 69 0.52 17.51 -1.61
N GLY A 70 0.89 18.08 -2.75
CA GLY A 70 2.13 18.86 -2.89
C GLY A 70 3.34 18.05 -3.39
N GLY A 71 3.14 16.80 -3.78
CA GLY A 71 4.16 15.95 -4.38
C GLY A 71 4.84 15.00 -3.38
N PRO A 72 5.83 14.20 -3.86
CA PRO A 72 6.44 13.15 -3.05
C PRO A 72 7.14 13.65 -1.79
N THR A 73 7.86 14.77 -1.85
CA THR A 73 8.63 15.27 -0.71
C THR A 73 7.72 15.64 0.46
N PRO A 74 6.70 16.52 0.32
CA PRO A 74 5.77 16.77 1.42
C PRO A 74 5.03 15.51 1.87
N PHE A 75 4.64 14.63 0.94
CA PHE A 75 3.92 13.42 1.30
C PHE A 75 4.75 12.47 2.19
N TYR A 76 5.97 12.14 1.79
CA TYR A 76 6.81 11.18 2.52
C TYR A 76 7.44 11.76 3.80
N GLU A 77 7.37 13.08 4.01
CA GLU A 77 7.65 13.70 5.34
C GLU A 77 6.58 13.34 6.38
N HIS A 78 5.34 13.08 5.95
CA HIS A 78 4.20 12.83 6.82
C HIS A 78 3.66 11.40 6.77
N PHE A 79 3.96 10.62 5.72
CA PHE A 79 3.41 9.28 5.53
C PHE A 79 4.46 8.23 5.22
N PHE A 80 4.30 7.06 5.82
CA PHE A 80 5.07 5.86 5.53
C PHE A 80 4.17 4.78 4.93
N LEU A 81 4.40 4.44 3.66
CA LEU A 81 3.69 3.37 2.95
C LEU A 81 4.33 2.01 3.25
N SER A 82 3.56 1.06 3.79
CA SER A 82 4.04 -0.30 4.08
C SER A 82 2.91 -1.32 4.10
N SER A 83 3.19 -2.62 4.16
CA SER A 83 2.19 -3.68 4.24
C SER A 83 2.16 -4.39 5.60
N VAL A 84 1.01 -4.98 5.91
CA VAL A 84 0.81 -5.82 7.12
C VAL A 84 1.70 -7.06 7.07
N TYR A 85 1.93 -7.57 5.87
CA TYR A 85 2.82 -8.68 5.60
C TYR A 85 3.83 -8.26 4.52
N PRO A 86 5.14 -8.31 4.80
CA PRO A 86 6.16 -7.71 3.94
C PRO A 86 6.48 -8.54 2.68
N LEU A 87 6.04 -9.81 2.61
CA LEU A 87 6.34 -10.67 1.48
C LEU A 87 5.14 -10.80 0.53
N GLU A 88 5.42 -10.93 -0.76
CA GLU A 88 4.40 -11.36 -1.72
C GLU A 88 4.18 -12.85 -1.65
N LEU A 89 2.91 -13.23 -1.70
CA LEU A 89 2.49 -14.62 -1.73
C LEU A 89 2.04 -14.93 -3.16
N THR A 90 2.52 -16.03 -3.71
CA THR A 90 2.10 -16.50 -5.03
C THR A 90 1.55 -17.92 -4.93
N HIS A 91 0.51 -18.21 -5.71
CA HIS A 91 -0.04 -19.54 -5.83
C HIS A 91 -0.35 -19.82 -7.30
N ALA A 92 0.22 -20.90 -7.85
CA ALA A 92 0.09 -21.27 -9.26
C ALA A 92 0.42 -20.11 -10.23
N GLY A 93 1.48 -19.35 -9.93
CA GLY A 93 1.95 -18.23 -10.76
C GLY A 93 1.09 -16.96 -10.68
N LYS A 94 0.09 -16.91 -9.80
CA LYS A 94 -0.77 -15.74 -9.56
C LYS A 94 -0.52 -15.15 -8.19
N ASN A 95 -0.71 -13.84 -8.07
CA ASN A 95 -0.65 -13.15 -6.79
C ASN A 95 -1.76 -13.67 -5.88
N TYR A 96 -1.40 -13.95 -4.64
CA TYR A 96 -2.25 -14.53 -3.63
C TYR A 96 -2.26 -13.60 -2.43
N ASN A 97 -3.42 -13.19 -1.95
CA ASN A 97 -3.47 -12.37 -0.76
C ASN A 97 -3.35 -13.26 0.47
N TYR A 98 -2.78 -12.71 1.55
CA TYR A 98 -2.66 -13.44 2.81
C TYR A 98 -4.01 -13.89 3.38
N TYR A 99 -5.11 -13.25 2.99
CA TYR A 99 -6.47 -13.59 3.40
C TYR A 99 -7.25 -14.48 2.43
N ASP A 100 -6.64 -14.96 1.36
CA ASP A 100 -7.34 -15.80 0.38
C ASP A 100 -7.61 -17.22 0.90
N ALA A 101 -6.91 -17.66 1.95
CA ALA A 101 -7.18 -18.91 2.66
C ALA A 101 -7.13 -18.75 4.19
N PRO A 102 -8.11 -19.27 4.95
CA PRO A 102 -8.08 -19.22 6.42
C PRO A 102 -6.83 -19.85 7.05
N ALA A 103 -6.35 -20.95 6.48
CA ALA A 103 -5.13 -21.60 6.94
C ALA A 103 -3.89 -20.71 6.79
N LEU A 104 -3.84 -19.90 5.73
CA LEU A 104 -2.72 -19.00 5.47
C LEU A 104 -2.68 -17.86 6.48
N ILE A 105 -3.84 -17.23 6.73
CA ILE A 105 -3.97 -16.18 7.76
C ILE A 105 -3.45 -16.71 9.10
N LYS A 106 -3.88 -17.90 9.52
CA LYS A 106 -3.50 -18.49 10.81
C LYS A 106 -1.98 -18.67 10.94
N VAL A 107 -1.32 -19.11 9.87
CA VAL A 107 0.14 -19.31 9.86
C VAL A 107 0.88 -17.98 9.87
N LEU A 108 0.40 -16.99 9.12
CA LEU A 108 1.07 -15.70 8.97
C LEU A 108 0.77 -14.71 10.12
N TRP A 109 -0.25 -14.98 10.93
CA TRP A 109 -0.71 -14.07 11.99
C TRP A 109 0.42 -13.59 12.93
N PRO A 110 1.27 -14.48 13.46
CA PRO A 110 2.36 -14.05 14.34
C PRO A 110 3.37 -13.16 13.62
N ASP A 111 3.71 -13.48 12.36
CA ASP A 111 4.66 -12.71 11.55
C ASP A 111 4.11 -11.34 11.18
N MET A 112 2.80 -11.24 10.90
CA MET A 112 2.12 -9.95 10.67
C MET A 112 2.17 -9.07 11.91
N GLY A 113 1.87 -9.64 13.09
CA GLY A 113 1.93 -8.90 14.34
C GLY A 113 3.35 -8.41 14.66
N LEU A 114 4.36 -9.27 14.44
CA LEU A 114 5.77 -8.91 14.57
C LEU A 114 6.14 -7.78 13.61
N SER A 115 5.77 -7.90 12.33
CA SER A 115 6.09 -6.90 11.31
C SER A 115 5.48 -5.54 11.65
N LEU A 116 4.19 -5.49 12.00
CA LEU A 116 3.53 -4.23 12.39
C LEU A 116 4.17 -3.60 13.62
N THR A 117 4.50 -4.39 14.63
CA THR A 117 5.15 -3.90 15.86
C THR A 117 6.51 -3.31 15.54
N GLN A 118 7.32 -4.01 14.75
CA GLN A 118 8.64 -3.53 14.32
C GLN A 118 8.55 -2.24 13.51
N GLN A 119 7.60 -2.16 12.56
CA GLN A 119 7.38 -0.93 11.79
C GLN A 119 7.02 0.24 12.71
N ALA A 120 6.05 0.06 13.61
CA ALA A 120 5.59 1.11 14.51
C ALA A 120 6.69 1.58 15.48
N GLU A 121 7.48 0.66 16.03
CA GLU A 121 8.50 0.95 17.03
C GLU A 121 9.81 1.45 16.44
N GLN A 122 10.35 0.74 15.45
CA GLN A 122 11.70 1.02 14.93
C GLN A 122 11.72 2.26 14.04
N LEU A 123 10.62 2.55 13.36
CA LEU A 123 10.47 3.76 12.54
C LEU A 123 9.86 4.92 13.34
N ASN A 124 9.59 4.69 14.64
CA ASN A 124 8.99 5.66 15.56
C ASN A 124 7.76 6.35 14.94
N LEU A 125 6.81 5.55 14.44
CA LEU A 125 5.61 6.03 13.73
C LEU A 125 4.56 6.55 14.73
N ARG A 126 3.69 7.46 14.27
CA ARG A 126 2.66 8.01 15.16
C ARG A 126 1.60 6.95 15.38
N ARG A 127 1.15 6.87 16.62
CA ARG A 127 0.23 5.83 17.08
C ARG A 127 -1.22 6.31 17.17
N ASP A 128 -1.52 7.58 16.92
CA ASP A 128 -2.91 8.03 16.96
C ASP A 128 -3.73 7.53 15.76
N VAL A 129 -3.09 7.17 14.64
CA VAL A 129 -3.77 6.70 13.43
C VAL A 129 -2.90 5.82 12.53
N ALA A 130 -3.53 4.77 11.97
CA ALA A 130 -3.08 4.09 10.76
C ALA A 130 -4.15 4.13 9.67
N VAL A 131 -3.75 4.13 8.41
CA VAL A 131 -4.67 4.14 7.26
C VAL A 131 -4.57 2.82 6.49
N SER A 132 -5.64 2.05 6.39
CA SER A 132 -5.68 0.82 5.61
C SER A 132 -6.25 1.05 4.22
N LEU A 133 -5.55 0.55 3.18
CA LEU A 133 -6.05 0.55 1.82
C LEU A 133 -6.74 -0.79 1.51
N GLY A 134 -8.05 -0.74 1.35
CA GLY A 134 -8.94 -1.87 1.09
C GLY A 134 -9.71 -2.31 2.33
N ARG A 135 -11.02 -2.50 2.16
CA ARG A 135 -11.94 -2.90 3.25
C ARG A 135 -11.48 -4.16 3.98
N ARG A 136 -11.16 -5.22 3.23
CA ARG A 136 -10.74 -6.50 3.80
C ARG A 136 -9.41 -6.39 4.55
N ASN A 137 -8.45 -5.62 4.01
CA ASN A 137 -7.20 -5.31 4.72
C ASN A 137 -7.48 -4.58 6.04
N GLY A 138 -8.42 -3.63 6.03
CA GLY A 138 -8.84 -2.89 7.22
C GLY A 138 -9.47 -3.78 8.29
N GLU A 139 -10.25 -4.79 7.92
CA GLU A 139 -10.81 -5.77 8.88
C GLU A 139 -9.72 -6.57 9.59
N PHE A 140 -8.69 -7.01 8.88
CA PHE A 140 -7.56 -7.73 9.48
C PHE A 140 -6.64 -6.82 10.30
N LEU A 141 -6.35 -5.62 9.80
CA LEU A 141 -5.57 -4.64 10.54
C LEU A 141 -6.24 -4.26 11.86
N ARG A 142 -7.58 -4.11 11.88
CA ARG A 142 -8.32 -3.88 13.13
C ARG A 142 -8.14 -5.01 14.12
N LYS A 143 -8.31 -6.26 13.68
CA LYS A 143 -8.12 -7.43 14.55
C LYS A 143 -6.71 -7.51 15.12
N LEU A 144 -5.68 -7.31 14.29
CA LEU A 144 -4.30 -7.26 14.76
C LEU A 144 -4.09 -6.10 15.76
N ASN A 145 -4.68 -4.94 15.48
CA ASN A 145 -4.56 -3.79 16.36
C ASN A 145 -5.31 -3.96 17.68
N ASP A 146 -6.44 -4.67 17.71
CA ASP A 146 -7.18 -5.02 18.93
C ASP A 146 -6.34 -5.93 19.85
N GLU A 147 -5.49 -6.79 19.25
CA GLU A 147 -4.57 -7.66 19.99
C GLU A 147 -3.30 -6.92 20.45
N LEU A 148 -2.77 -5.99 19.65
CA LEU A 148 -1.46 -5.38 19.87
C LEU A 148 -1.52 -3.97 20.49
N GLY A 149 -2.64 -3.25 20.36
CA GLY A 149 -2.80 -1.88 20.83
C GLY A 149 -1.82 -0.88 20.19
N LEU A 150 -1.48 -1.05 18.91
CA LEU A 150 -0.45 -0.23 18.24
C LEU A 150 -0.96 1.17 17.86
N PHE A 151 -2.21 1.28 17.43
CA PHE A 151 -2.82 2.52 16.94
C PHE A 151 -4.15 2.82 17.64
N ASP A 152 -4.42 4.08 17.96
CA ASP A 152 -5.67 4.51 18.60
C ASP A 152 -6.88 4.34 17.66
N ARG A 153 -6.68 4.57 16.36
CA ARG A 153 -7.73 4.35 15.35
C ARG A 153 -7.16 3.90 14.00
N ILE A 154 -8.03 3.25 13.22
CA ILE A 154 -7.74 2.84 11.84
C ILE A 154 -8.74 3.50 10.90
N GLU A 155 -8.22 4.31 9.99
CA GLU A 155 -8.96 4.83 8.83
C GLU A 155 -8.92 3.81 7.70
N VAL A 156 -9.99 3.67 6.92
CA VAL A 156 -10.03 2.71 5.82
C VAL A 156 -10.46 3.42 4.54
N LEU A 157 -9.62 3.30 3.50
CA LEU A 157 -9.88 3.82 2.17
C LEU A 157 -10.04 2.67 1.18
N ASP A 158 -10.75 2.88 0.07
CA ASP A 158 -10.89 1.87 -0.98
C ASP A 158 -9.56 1.62 -1.67
N HIS A 159 -9.22 0.37 -1.97
CA HIS A 159 -7.92 0.02 -2.52
C HIS A 159 -7.67 0.67 -3.91
N PRO A 160 -6.47 1.22 -4.20
CA PRO A 160 -6.15 1.85 -5.49
C PRO A 160 -6.47 1.00 -6.72
N ARG A 161 -6.08 -0.29 -6.73
CA ARG A 161 -6.44 -1.27 -7.78
C ARG A 161 -7.96 -1.33 -8.01
N PHE A 162 -8.75 -1.43 -6.96
CA PHE A 162 -10.20 -1.52 -7.07
C PHE A 162 -10.79 -0.25 -7.70
N LEU A 163 -10.30 0.91 -7.27
CA LEU A 163 -10.74 2.20 -7.79
C LEU A 163 -10.43 2.33 -9.30
N MET A 164 -9.22 1.94 -9.70
CA MET A 164 -8.79 2.04 -11.10
C MET A 164 -9.41 1.00 -12.01
N GLN A 165 -9.74 -0.19 -11.51
CA GLN A 165 -10.36 -1.27 -12.30
C GLN A 165 -11.87 -1.11 -12.42
N TYR A 166 -12.56 -0.81 -11.30
CA TYR A 166 -14.02 -0.91 -11.23
C TYR A 166 -14.72 0.43 -11.03
N ARG A 167 -14.02 1.46 -10.54
CA ARG A 167 -14.60 2.77 -10.21
C ARG A 167 -13.93 3.91 -10.97
N ARG A 168 -13.26 3.63 -12.10
CA ARG A 168 -12.48 4.64 -12.87
C ARG A 168 -13.29 5.88 -13.25
N ARG A 169 -14.59 5.74 -13.50
CA ARG A 169 -15.49 6.89 -13.78
C ARG A 169 -15.61 7.88 -12.62
N PHE A 170 -15.31 7.46 -11.39
CA PHE A 170 -15.32 8.27 -10.17
C PHE A 170 -13.90 8.61 -9.70
N LEU A 171 -12.91 8.58 -10.61
CA LEU A 171 -11.51 8.76 -10.27
C LEU A 171 -11.26 10.10 -9.53
N THR A 172 -11.83 11.19 -10.02
CA THR A 172 -11.66 12.53 -9.41
C THR A 172 -12.21 12.56 -7.97
N GLU A 173 -13.41 12.03 -7.75
CA GLU A 173 -14.01 11.93 -6.41
C GLU A 173 -13.19 11.03 -5.48
N SER A 174 -12.66 9.94 -6.03
CA SER A 174 -11.85 8.99 -5.27
C SER A 174 -10.51 9.61 -4.85
N VAL A 175 -9.87 10.38 -5.74
CA VAL A 175 -8.66 11.15 -5.42
C VAL A 175 -8.97 12.22 -4.38
N ALA A 176 -10.06 12.98 -4.55
CA ALA A 176 -10.47 14.01 -3.59
C ALA A 176 -10.71 13.43 -2.19
N ARG A 177 -11.31 12.23 -2.09
CA ARG A 177 -11.49 11.54 -0.80
C ARG A 177 -10.17 11.17 -0.15
N TYR A 178 -9.19 10.71 -0.92
CA TYR A 178 -7.85 10.43 -0.41
C TYR A 178 -7.17 11.70 0.09
N VAL A 179 -7.24 12.80 -0.68
CA VAL A 179 -6.67 14.10 -0.31
C VAL A 179 -7.33 14.65 0.95
N GLU A 180 -8.65 14.56 1.08
CA GLU A 180 -9.38 14.99 2.27
C GLU A 180 -8.90 14.23 3.52
N VAL A 181 -8.90 12.90 3.47
CA VAL A 181 -8.53 12.07 4.63
C VAL A 181 -7.06 12.26 4.98
N LEU A 182 -6.15 12.11 4.01
CA LEU A 182 -4.72 12.19 4.28
C LEU A 182 -4.30 13.62 4.59
N GLY A 183 -4.84 14.62 3.89
CA GLY A 183 -4.59 16.03 4.20
C GLY A 183 -5.01 16.41 5.62
N GLY A 184 -6.11 15.87 6.12
CA GLY A 184 -6.52 16.04 7.52
C GLY A 184 -5.62 15.37 8.55
N LEU A 185 -4.68 14.52 8.14
CA LEU A 185 -3.68 13.89 9.00
C LEU A 185 -2.32 14.60 8.97
N ILE A 186 -2.08 15.48 8.00
CA ILE A 186 -0.91 16.35 7.94
C ILE A 186 -1.10 17.42 9.02
N ALA A 187 -0.19 17.47 9.99
CA ALA A 187 -0.19 18.42 11.10
C ALA A 187 0.82 19.54 10.86
#